data_AF-D0P4G8-F1
#
_entry.id   AF-D0P4G8-F1
#
_cell.length_a   1.000
_cell.length_b   1.000
_cell.length_c   1.000
_cell.angle_alpha   90.00
_cell.angle_beta   90.00
_cell.angle_gamma   90.00
#
_symmetry.space_group_name_H-M   'P 1'
#
loop_
_entity.id
_entity.type
_entity.pdbx_description
1 polymer ?
#
loop_
_entity_poly.entity_id
_entity_poly.type
_entity_poly.pdbx_seq_one_letter_code
_entity_poly.pdbx_strand_id
1 'polypeptide(L)'
;MCDIQAHGEAFFSVQHVGALPKPGYIHPWRMVDLNSKECTCGNWEDEQFTCVHAICAATKHGMRLEELYDAQRLSIGHFKDIYTFKFFPWPTTESLVANPQTKIPQLVPEPERIGKRGKKPGPHPKHARNKAKNAL
;
A
#
# COMPACT_ATOMS: atom_id res chain seq x y z
N MET A 1 6.19 8.68 -11.98
CA MET A 1 7.07 9.75 -12.48
C MET A 1 7.16 10.80 -11.38
N CYS A 2 8.32 11.42 -11.16
CA CYS A 2 8.56 12.36 -10.07
C CYS A 2 9.13 13.66 -10.63
N ASP A 3 8.65 14.79 -10.12
CA ASP A 3 9.29 16.09 -10.30
C ASP A 3 10.28 16.30 -9.17
N ILE A 4 11.51 16.73 -9.51
CA ILE A 4 12.63 16.76 -8.56
C ILE A 4 13.40 18.06 -8.74
N GLN A 5 13.66 18.75 -7.62
CA GLN A 5 14.54 19.90 -7.53
C GLN A 5 15.67 19.59 -6.56
N ALA A 6 16.92 19.73 -7.00
CA ALA A 6 18.10 19.52 -6.15
C ALA A 6 18.49 20.83 -5.47
N HIS A 7 18.81 20.77 -4.18
CA HIS A 7 19.22 21.92 -3.35
C HIS A 7 20.64 21.78 -2.80
N GLY A 8 21.29 20.65 -3.05
CA GLY A 8 22.64 20.31 -2.57
C GLY A 8 23.04 18.92 -3.05
N GLU A 9 24.14 18.38 -2.50
CA GLU A 9 24.73 17.11 -2.95
C GLU A 9 23.79 15.91 -2.75
N ALA A 10 22.99 15.89 -1.67
CA ALA A 10 22.07 14.79 -1.35
C ALA A 10 20.69 15.27 -0.84
N PHE A 11 20.34 16.53 -1.10
CA PHE A 11 19.12 17.17 -0.61
C PHE A 11 18.20 17.60 -1.75
N PHE A 12 16.94 17.14 -1.70
CA PHE A 12 15.99 17.28 -2.81
C PHE A 12 14.60 17.71 -2.34
N SER A 13 13.92 18.52 -3.13
CA SER A 13 12.45 18.59 -3.12
C SER A 13 11.91 17.64 -4.17
N VAL A 14 10.99 16.75 -3.76
CA VAL A 14 10.41 15.74 -4.64
C VAL A 14 8.90 15.79 -4.58
N GLN A 15 8.26 15.80 -5.74
CA GLN A 15 6.82 15.61 -5.88
C GLN A 15 6.55 14.36 -6.71
N HIS A 16 5.78 13.42 -6.14
CA HIS A 16 5.33 12.26 -6.89
C HIS A 16 4.13 12.62 -7.78
N VAL A 17 4.31 12.54 -9.10
CA VAL A 17 3.28 12.85 -10.12
C VAL A 17 2.75 11.59 -10.84
N GLY A 18 3.05 10.40 -10.31
CA GLY A 18 2.51 9.14 -10.84
C GLY A 18 1.01 8.98 -10.61
N ALA A 19 0.45 7.87 -11.09
CA ALA A 19 -0.95 7.53 -10.86
C ALA A 19 -1.26 7.46 -9.36
N LEU A 20 -2.29 8.20 -8.92
CA LEU A 20 -2.70 8.27 -7.52
C LEU A 20 -4.03 7.51 -7.34
N PRO A 21 -4.23 6.83 -6.20
CA PRO A 21 -5.43 6.04 -5.94
C PRO A 21 -6.70 6.91 -5.81
N LYS A 22 -6.54 8.18 -5.46
CA LYS A 22 -7.63 9.14 -5.32
C LYS A 22 -7.60 10.15 -6.47
N PRO A 23 -8.63 10.21 -7.33
CA PRO A 23 -8.73 11.22 -8.38
C PRO A 23 -8.68 12.63 -7.79
N GLY A 24 -7.88 13.52 -8.38
CA GLY A 24 -7.73 14.91 -7.94
C GLY A 24 -6.89 15.11 -6.69
N TYR A 25 -6.36 14.04 -6.07
CA TYR A 25 -5.34 14.20 -5.02
C TYR A 25 -4.03 14.65 -5.67
N ILE A 26 -3.43 15.70 -5.14
CA ILE A 26 -2.12 16.17 -5.55
C ILE A 26 -1.15 15.76 -4.45
N HIS A 27 -0.15 14.96 -4.80
CA HIS A 27 0.88 14.59 -3.84
C HIS A 27 1.67 15.85 -3.48
N PRO A 28 1.80 16.22 -2.20
CA PRO A 28 2.57 17.39 -1.82
C PRO A 28 4.06 17.20 -2.10
N TRP A 29 4.77 18.31 -2.31
CA TRP A 29 6.22 18.36 -2.32
C TRP A 29 6.76 17.93 -0.97
N ARG A 30 7.79 17.08 -1.00
CA ARG A 30 8.50 16.59 0.18
C ARG A 30 9.97 16.92 0.09
N MET A 31 10.56 17.27 1.23
CA MET A 31 12.00 17.41 1.34
C MET A 31 12.57 16.05 1.68
N VAL A 32 13.64 15.69 0.98
CA VAL A 32 14.35 14.42 1.15
C VAL A 32 15.81 14.74 1.38
N ASP A 33 16.35 14.22 2.48
CA ASP A 33 17.78 14.20 2.76
C ASP A 33 18.24 12.74 2.72
N LEU A 34 19.05 12.41 1.70
CA LEU A 34 19.55 11.06 1.50
C LEU A 34 20.64 10.68 2.53
N ASN A 35 21.34 11.66 3.09
CA ASN A 35 22.41 11.42 4.05
C ASN A 35 21.84 11.11 5.44
N SER A 36 20.85 11.89 5.89
CA SER A 36 20.17 11.63 7.16
C SER A 36 19.14 10.51 7.05
N LYS A 37 18.82 10.05 5.83
CA LYS A 37 17.76 9.06 5.56
C LYS A 37 16.40 9.55 6.04
N GLU A 38 16.08 10.80 5.74
CA GLU A 38 14.87 11.48 6.20
C GLU A 38 14.01 11.95 5.02
N CYS A 39 12.70 11.97 5.27
CA CYS A 39 11.75 12.54 4.32
C CYS A 39 10.60 13.17 5.07
N THR A 40 10.20 14.39 4.70
CA THR A 40 9.09 15.11 5.37
C THR A 40 7.71 14.47 5.15
N CYS A 41 7.63 13.29 4.54
CA CYS A 41 6.44 12.45 4.57
C CYS A 41 6.30 11.63 5.86
N GLY A 42 7.37 11.44 6.64
CA GLY A 42 7.38 10.69 7.90
C GLY A 42 7.63 9.18 7.75
N ASN A 43 7.39 8.60 6.57
CA ASN A 43 7.50 7.14 6.40
C ASN A 43 8.88 6.58 6.70
N TRP A 44 9.96 7.34 6.44
CA TRP A 44 11.30 6.80 6.67
C TRP A 44 11.61 6.73 8.16
N GLU A 45 11.18 7.74 8.91
CA GLU A 45 11.33 7.80 10.36
C GLU A 45 10.40 6.78 11.06
N ASP A 46 9.15 6.67 10.61
CA ASP A 46 8.12 5.84 11.24
C ASP A 46 8.28 4.35 10.94
N GLU A 47 8.57 4.00 9.68
CA GLU A 47 8.59 2.60 9.22
C GLU A 47 10.02 2.08 9.00
N GLN A 48 11.04 2.96 9.06
CA GLN A 48 12.40 2.67 8.61
C GLN A 48 12.45 2.09 7.19
N PHE A 49 11.47 2.49 6.37
CA PHE A 49 11.30 2.04 5.00
C PHE A 49 11.31 3.23 4.05
N THR A 50 11.91 3.02 2.88
CA THR A 50 12.08 4.10 1.91
C THR A 50 10.75 4.45 1.25
N CYS A 51 10.36 5.71 1.34
CA CYS A 51 9.19 6.22 0.63
C CYS A 51 9.49 6.42 -0.87
N VAL A 52 8.43 6.62 -1.66
CA VAL A 52 8.56 6.92 -3.09
C VAL A 52 9.39 8.18 -3.36
N HIS A 53 9.37 9.17 -2.46
CA HIS A 53 10.17 10.39 -2.60
C HIS A 53 11.66 10.09 -2.47
N ALA A 54 12.04 9.28 -1.49
CA ALA A 54 13.42 8.85 -1.26
C ALA A 54 13.94 8.03 -2.46
N ILE A 55 13.15 7.10 -2.98
CA ILE A 55 13.49 6.31 -4.16
C ILE A 55 13.74 7.23 -5.37
N CYS A 56 12.85 8.20 -5.60
CA CYS A 56 13.01 9.15 -6.70
C CYS A 56 14.26 10.02 -6.54
N ALA A 57 14.53 10.54 -5.35
CA ALA A 57 15.74 11.32 -5.05
C ALA A 57 17.02 10.49 -5.25
N ALA A 58 17.06 9.27 -4.71
CA ALA A 58 18.22 8.37 -4.83
C ALA A 58 18.51 7.98 -6.29
N THR A 59 17.46 7.65 -7.04
CA THR A 59 17.58 7.36 -8.48
C THR A 59 18.15 8.56 -9.24
N LYS A 60 17.71 9.78 -8.88
CA LYS A 60 18.21 11.02 -9.48
C LYS A 60 19.67 11.31 -9.09
N HIS A 61 20.04 10.99 -7.86
CA HIS A 61 21.39 11.15 -7.34
C HIS A 61 22.36 10.09 -7.89
N GLY A 62 21.86 8.98 -8.44
CA GLY A 62 22.67 7.86 -8.92
C GLY A 62 23.09 6.90 -7.81
N MET A 63 22.45 6.99 -6.64
CA MET A 63 22.67 6.09 -5.51
C MET A 63 21.97 4.76 -5.76
N ARG A 64 22.60 3.65 -5.33
CA ARG A 64 21.96 2.33 -5.40
C ARG A 64 20.86 2.23 -4.36
N LEU A 65 19.72 1.65 -4.74
CA LEU A 65 18.59 1.51 -3.82
C LEU A 65 18.94 0.67 -2.58
N GLU A 66 19.87 -0.27 -2.71
CA GLU A 66 20.35 -1.08 -1.59
C GLU A 66 20.96 -0.23 -0.45
N GLU A 67 21.55 0.93 -0.75
CA GLU A 67 22.18 1.82 0.24
C GLU A 67 21.14 2.56 1.12
N LEU A 68 19.91 2.67 0.62
CA LEU A 68 18.84 3.32 1.35
C LEU A 68 18.29 2.44 2.48
N TYR A 69 18.35 1.12 2.31
CA TYR A 69 17.80 0.17 3.27
C TYR A 69 18.78 -0.22 4.37
N ASP A 70 18.24 -0.61 5.52
CA ASP A 70 19.02 -1.27 6.57
C ASP A 70 19.18 -2.77 6.23
N ALA A 71 20.38 -3.15 5.79
CA ALA A 71 20.72 -4.52 5.42
C ALA A 71 20.60 -5.50 6.60
N GLN A 72 20.83 -5.06 7.83
CA GLN A 72 20.69 -5.91 9.01
C GLN A 72 19.22 -6.22 9.27
N ARG A 73 18.36 -5.20 9.18
CA ARG A 73 16.92 -5.33 9.41
C ARG A 73 16.20 -6.10 8.30
N LEU A 74 16.62 -5.94 7.05
CA LEU A 74 16.11 -6.72 5.92
C LEU A 74 16.77 -8.09 5.76
N SER A 75 17.67 -8.48 6.67
CA SER A 75 18.32 -9.77 6.60
C SER A 75 17.34 -10.91 6.89
N ILE A 76 17.57 -12.06 6.24
CA ILE A 76 16.85 -13.31 6.53
C ILE A 76 17.03 -13.71 8.00
N GLY A 77 18.20 -13.41 8.59
CA GLY A 77 18.48 -13.67 10.00
C GLY A 77 17.52 -12.91 10.91
N HIS A 78 17.45 -11.58 10.74
CA HIS A 78 16.52 -10.74 11.50
C HIS A 78 15.07 -11.16 11.32
N PHE A 79 14.66 -11.51 10.09
CA PHE A 79 13.33 -12.03 9.83
C PHE A 79 13.06 -13.32 10.62
N LYS A 80 13.99 -14.28 10.61
CA LYS A 80 13.86 -15.50 11.41
C LYS A 80 13.76 -15.19 12.90
N ASP A 81 14.56 -14.27 13.40
CA ASP A 81 14.57 -13.91 14.82
C ASP A 81 13.22 -13.34 15.28
N ILE A 82 12.58 -12.49 14.46
CA ILE A 82 11.24 -11.97 14.74
C ILE A 82 10.21 -13.09 14.91
N TYR A 83 10.28 -14.14 14.09
CA TYR A 83 9.36 -15.28 14.15
C TYR A 83 9.84 -16.43 15.05
N THR A 84 11.02 -16.32 15.66
CA THR A 84 11.54 -17.36 16.58
C THR A 84 10.83 -17.33 17.93
N PHE A 85 10.04 -16.29 18.21
CA PHE A 85 9.20 -16.23 19.39
C PHE A 85 8.26 -17.45 19.47
N LYS A 86 8.37 -18.22 20.55
CA LYS A 86 7.52 -19.37 20.79
C LYS A 86 6.17 -18.88 21.30
N PHE A 87 5.12 -19.10 20.52
CA PHE A 87 3.76 -19.01 21.03
C PHE A 87 3.53 -20.18 21.97
N PHE A 88 3.31 -19.88 23.24
CA PHE A 88 2.83 -20.87 24.19
C PHE A 88 1.31 -20.93 24.08
N PRO A 89 0.70 -22.12 23.91
CA PRO A 89 -0.74 -22.24 24.05
C PRO A 89 -1.13 -21.74 25.44
N TRP A 90 -2.28 -21.07 25.52
CA TRP A 90 -2.83 -20.69 26.81
C TRP A 90 -2.97 -21.95 27.69
N PRO A 91 -2.58 -21.90 28.98
CA PRO A 91 -2.70 -23.05 29.86
C PRO A 91 -4.14 -23.59 29.86
N THR A 92 -4.32 -24.84 29.40
CA THR A 92 -5.63 -25.53 29.42
C THR A 92 -6.10 -25.87 30.84
N THR A 93 -5.24 -25.69 31.83
CA THR A 93 -5.55 -25.88 33.25
C THR A 93 -6.30 -24.70 33.87
N GLU A 94 -6.38 -23.57 33.17
CA GLU A 94 -7.05 -22.37 33.69
C GLU A 94 -8.40 -22.16 32.98
N SER A 95 -9.46 -22.02 33.78
CA SER A 95 -10.77 -21.62 33.28
C SER A 95 -10.76 -20.11 33.03
N LEU A 96 -10.93 -19.69 31.78
CA LEU A 96 -11.12 -18.29 31.43
C LEU A 96 -12.43 -17.79 32.06
N VAL A 97 -12.33 -16.87 33.03
CA VAL A 97 -13.51 -16.19 33.58
C VAL A 97 -13.88 -15.07 32.61
N ALA A 98 -15.04 -15.21 31.96
CA ALA A 98 -15.58 -14.14 31.13
C ALA A 98 -15.82 -12.90 32.00
N ASN A 99 -15.11 -11.82 31.72
CA ASN A 99 -15.38 -10.56 32.40
C ASN A 99 -16.65 -9.92 31.79
N PRO A 100 -17.74 -9.75 32.56
CA PRO A 100 -19.00 -9.20 32.06
C PRO A 100 -18.91 -7.74 31.63
N GLN A 101 -17.83 -7.02 31.99
CA GLN A 101 -17.60 -5.64 31.56
C GLN A 101 -16.89 -5.56 30.20
N THR A 102 -16.30 -6.66 29.72
CA THR A 102 -15.59 -6.68 28.44
C THR A 102 -16.59 -6.89 27.31
N LYS A 103 -17.02 -5.79 26.70
CA LYS A 103 -17.86 -5.84 25.49
C LYS A 103 -16.98 -6.18 24.30
N ILE A 104 -17.20 -7.33 23.68
CA ILE A 104 -16.61 -7.62 22.36
C ILE A 104 -17.13 -6.56 21.39
N PRO A 105 -16.26 -5.83 20.68
CA PRO A 105 -16.70 -4.91 19.64
C PRO A 105 -17.57 -5.67 18.65
N GLN A 106 -18.81 -5.21 18.45
CA GLN A 106 -19.66 -5.78 17.42
C GLN A 106 -19.01 -5.45 16.07
N LEU A 107 -18.51 -6.48 15.39
CA LEU A 107 -18.08 -6.34 14.02
C LEU A 107 -19.34 -5.99 13.22
N VAL A 108 -19.48 -4.73 12.83
CA VAL A 108 -20.50 -4.36 11.85
C VAL A 108 -20.02 -4.99 10.55
N PRO A 109 -20.72 -6.01 10.00
CA PRO A 109 -20.34 -6.55 8.71
C PRO A 109 -20.35 -5.39 7.72
N GLU A 110 -19.22 -5.18 7.03
CA GLU A 110 -19.21 -4.20 5.94
C GLU A 110 -20.36 -4.54 5.00
N PRO A 111 -21.13 -3.52 4.53
CA PRO A 111 -22.17 -3.77 3.55
C PRO A 111 -21.53 -4.52 2.37
N GLU A 112 -22.16 -5.62 1.98
CA GLU A 112 -21.69 -6.47 0.90
C GLU A 112 -21.34 -5.59 -0.30
N ARG A 113 -20.06 -5.60 -0.72
CA ARG A 113 -19.63 -4.89 -1.93
C ARG A 113 -20.28 -5.58 -3.12
N ILE A 114 -21.51 -5.18 -3.44
CA ILE A 114 -22.17 -5.52 -4.69
C ILE A 114 -21.37 -4.81 -5.79
N GLY A 115 -20.31 -5.47 -6.26
CA GLY A 115 -19.63 -5.06 -7.47
C GLY A 115 -20.64 -4.98 -8.61
N LYS A 116 -20.29 -4.31 -9.71
CA LYS A 116 -21.10 -4.24 -10.94
C LYS A 116 -21.55 -5.62 -11.48
N ARG A 117 -20.99 -6.71 -10.95
CA ARG A 117 -21.25 -8.12 -11.24
C ARG A 117 -22.56 -8.66 -10.61
N GLY A 118 -23.23 -7.90 -9.74
CA GLY A 118 -24.53 -8.29 -9.15
C GLY A 118 -25.77 -7.91 -9.94
N LYS A 119 -25.65 -7.10 -11.01
CA LYS A 119 -26.75 -6.93 -11.95
C LYS A 119 -26.77 -8.15 -12.86
N LYS A 120 -27.75 -9.06 -12.66
CA LYS A 120 -28.05 -10.10 -13.66
C LYS A 120 -28.06 -9.42 -15.04
N PRO A 121 -27.37 -9.97 -16.05
CA PRO A 121 -27.45 -9.44 -17.41
C PRO A 121 -28.93 -9.25 -17.74
N GLY A 122 -29.29 -8.06 -18.21
CA GLY A 122 -30.65 -7.80 -18.67
C GLY A 122 -31.03 -8.83 -19.74
N PRO A 123 -32.34 -9.02 -19.99
CA PRO A 123 -32.80 -9.98 -20.99
C PRO A 123 -32.02 -9.83 -22.29
N HIS A 124 -31.48 -10.94 -22.81
CA HIS A 124 -30.71 -10.93 -24.05
C HIS A 124 -31.55 -10.27 -25.15
N PRO A 125 -31.06 -9.22 -25.83
CA PRO A 125 -31.81 -8.61 -26.91
C PRO A 125 -32.12 -9.66 -27.97
N LYS A 126 -33.41 -9.85 -28.29
CA LYS A 126 -33.83 -10.74 -29.37
C LYS A 126 -33.50 -10.02 -30.68
N HIS A 127 -32.42 -10.41 -31.34
CA HIS A 127 -32.13 -9.93 -32.69
C HIS A 127 -33.25 -10.41 -33.63
N ALA A 128 -34.03 -9.47 -34.16
CA ALA A 128 -34.94 -9.76 -35.25
C ALA A 128 -34.08 -10.09 -36.48
N ARG A 129 -34.09 -11.35 -36.91
CA ARG A 129 -33.45 -11.77 -38.16
C ARG A 129 -34.22 -11.09 -39.30
N ASN A 130 -33.61 -10.10 -39.94
CA ASN A 130 -34.12 -9.55 -41.19
C ASN A 130 -34.17 -10.69 -42.22
N LYS A 131 -35.39 -11.08 -42.63
CA LYS A 131 -35.57 -11.94 -43.79
C LYS A 131 -35.11 -11.14 -45.01
N ALA A 132 -34.03 -11.57 -45.65
CA ALA A 132 -33.65 -11.06 -46.96
C ALA A 132 -34.84 -11.26 -47.90
N LYS A 133 -35.33 -10.17 -48.50
CA LYS A 133 -36.26 -10.26 -49.63
C LYS A 133 -35.44 -10.75 -50.81
N ASN A 134 -35.58 -12.03 -51.16
CA ASN A 134 -35.11 -12.53 -52.44
C ASN A 134 -35.91 -11.80 -53.53
N ALA A 135 -35.25 -10.90 -54.25
CA ALA A 135 -35.74 -10.39 -55.52
C ALA A 135 -35.29 -11.37 -56.61
N LEU A 136 -36.26 -11.98 -57.28
CA LEU A 136 -36.14 -12.56 -58.62
C LEU A 136 -36.63 -11.52 -59.61
#